data_AF-A0A3P7RGT2-F1
#
_entry.id   AF-A0A3P7RGT2-F1
#
_cell.length_a   1.000
_cell.length_b   1.000
_cell.length_c   1.000
_cell.angle_alpha   90.00
_cell.angle_beta   90.00
_cell.angle_gamma   90.00
#
_symmetry.space_group_name_H-M   'P 1'
#
loop_
_entity.id
_entity.type
_entity.pdbx_description
1 polymer ?
#
loop_
_entity_poly.entity_id
_entity_poly.type
_entity_poly.pdbx_seq_one_letter_code
_entity_poly.pdbx_strand_id
1 'polypeptide(L)'
;MKLLLLPSTDFADARERLATLFVKPLSASAAGDQFYHLQQGPQQSADDFAHELERLASRAYASASPDEHDEIILDRFIVGLNDRTLKHYLALSRPKDLRSAFVQCD
;
A
#
# COMPACT_ATOMS: atom_id res chain seq x y z
N MET A 1 1.64 26.52 20.40
CA MET A 1 2.71 25.49 20.39
C MET A 1 3.85 26.04 19.55
N LYS A 2 5.01 26.36 20.15
CA LYS A 2 6.13 27.04 19.47
C LYS A 2 7.23 26.00 19.24
N LEU A 3 7.52 25.67 17.99
CA LEU A 3 8.58 24.72 17.61
C LEU A 3 9.95 25.36 17.85
N LEU A 4 10.77 24.72 18.67
CA LEU A 4 12.21 24.92 18.68
C LEU A 4 12.82 23.92 17.71
N LEU A 5 12.73 24.17 16.41
CA LEU A 5 13.67 23.58 15.45
C LEU A 5 14.98 24.32 15.67
N LEU A 6 15.88 23.73 16.45
CA LEU A 6 17.20 24.31 16.65
C LEU A 6 18.00 24.14 15.35
N PRO A 7 18.88 25.08 14.98
CA PRO A 7 19.73 24.99 13.79
C PRO A 7 20.61 23.72 13.71
N SER A 8 20.73 23.00 14.82
CA SER A 8 21.46 21.73 14.97
C SER A 8 20.58 20.47 14.84
N THR A 9 19.30 20.62 14.52
CA THR A 9 18.40 19.47 14.32
C THR A 9 18.71 18.83 12.98
N ASP A 10 19.06 17.55 12.97
CA ASP A 10 19.32 16.81 11.74
C ASP A 10 18.04 16.70 10.89
N PHE A 11 18.20 16.52 9.58
CA PHE A 11 17.10 16.42 8.64
C PHE A 11 16.12 15.28 8.96
N ALA A 12 16.60 14.11 9.42
CA ALA A 12 15.76 12.99 9.82
C ALA A 12 14.86 13.35 11.01
N ASP A 13 15.45 13.92 12.06
CA ASP A 13 14.74 14.43 13.23
C ASP A 13 13.75 15.55 12.87
N ALA A 14 14.14 16.49 12.02
CA ALA A 14 13.27 17.58 11.56
C ALA A 14 12.09 17.04 10.76
N ARG A 15 12.31 16.06 9.89
CA ARG A 15 11.27 15.39 9.08
C ARG A 15 10.29 14.62 9.96
N GLU A 16 10.76 13.88 10.95
CA GLU A 16 9.90 13.14 11.88
C GLU A 16 9.04 14.08 12.74
N ARG A 17 9.64 15.16 13.25
CA ARG A 17 8.93 16.21 14.00
C ARG A 17 7.89 16.94 13.15
N LEU A 18 8.18 17.21 11.88
CA LEU A 18 7.20 17.80 10.98
C LEU A 18 6.08 16.80 10.63
N ALA A 19 6.41 15.52 10.42
CA ALA A 19 5.43 14.49 10.15
C ALA A 19 4.43 14.33 11.30
N THR A 20 4.90 14.33 12.55
CA THR A 20 4.03 14.22 13.74
C THR A 20 3.09 15.43 13.94
N LEU A 21 3.40 16.59 13.35
CA LEU A 21 2.61 17.81 13.49
C LEU A 21 1.53 17.98 12.41
N PHE A 22 1.83 17.54 11.19
CA PHE A 22 0.98 17.79 10.02
C PHE A 22 0.31 16.54 9.47
N VAL A 23 0.85 15.36 9.79
CA VAL A 23 0.28 14.09 9.36
C VAL A 23 -0.41 13.46 10.55
N LYS A 24 -1.75 13.59 10.62
CA LYS A 24 -2.51 12.71 11.49
C LYS A 24 -2.28 11.29 10.98
N PRO A 25 -1.63 10.39 11.74
CA PRO A 25 -1.37 9.04 11.25
C PRO A 25 -2.70 8.40 10.88
N LEU A 26 -2.75 7.81 9.69
CA LEU A 26 -3.91 7.03 9.26
C LEU A 26 -4.08 5.90 10.28
N SER A 27 -5.24 5.83 10.94
CA SER A 27 -5.52 4.71 11.86
C SER A 27 -5.53 3.40 11.09
N ALA A 28 -5.27 2.28 11.77
CA ALA A 28 -5.31 0.96 11.15
C ALA A 28 -6.67 0.69 10.46
N SER A 29 -7.78 1.07 11.11
CA SER A 29 -9.12 0.96 10.51
C SER A 29 -9.29 1.84 9.26
N ALA A 30 -8.85 3.10 9.28
CA ALA A 30 -8.94 3.96 8.11
C ALA A 30 -8.03 3.47 6.96
N ALA A 31 -6.88 2.88 7.29
CA ALA A 31 -6.00 2.23 6.32
C ALA A 31 -6.66 0.99 5.71
N GLY A 32 -7.34 0.18 6.53
CA GLY A 32 -8.11 -0.98 6.10
C GLY A 32 -9.25 -0.61 5.16
N ASP A 33 -10.02 0.44 5.49
CA ASP A 33 -11.09 0.93 4.62
C ASP A 33 -10.55 1.43 3.28
N GLN A 34 -9.47 2.22 3.30
CA GLN A 34 -8.82 2.68 2.06
C GLN A 34 -8.28 1.50 1.24
N PHE A 35 -7.63 0.55 1.88
CA PHE A 35 -7.13 -0.67 1.24
C PHE A 35 -8.26 -1.44 0.56
N TYR A 36 -9.37 -1.66 1.28
CA TYR A 36 -10.52 -2.40 0.79
C TYR A 36 -11.28 -1.69 -0.34
N HIS A 37 -11.14 -0.38 -0.50
CA HIS A 37 -11.78 0.37 -1.57
C HIS A 37 -10.84 0.79 -2.70
N LEU A 38 -9.52 0.65 -2.53
CA LEU A 38 -8.56 1.07 -3.55
C LEU A 38 -8.77 0.30 -4.86
N GLN A 39 -8.76 1.02 -5.97
CA GLN A 39 -8.81 0.50 -7.33
C GLN A 39 -7.65 1.13 -8.10
N GLN A 40 -7.05 0.39 -9.03
CA GLN A 40 -6.04 0.90 -9.92
C GLN A 40 -6.62 2.04 -10.77
N GLY A 41 -5.93 3.18 -10.77
CA GLY A 41 -6.32 4.31 -11.62
C GLY A 41 -6.14 4.01 -13.12
N PRO A 42 -6.87 4.68 -14.03
CA PRO A 42 -6.78 4.42 -15.47
C PRO A 42 -5.40 4.59 -16.09
N GLN A 43 -4.53 5.38 -15.46
CA GLN A 43 -3.16 5.66 -15.91
C GLN A 43 -2.10 5.18 -14.89
N GLN A 44 -2.53 4.53 -13.82
CA GLN A 44 -1.63 4.04 -12.78
C GLN A 44 -1.02 2.71 -13.25
N SER A 45 0.30 2.58 -13.15
CA SER A 45 0.96 1.30 -13.42
C SER A 45 0.53 0.23 -12.40
N ALA A 46 0.67 -1.04 -12.77
CA ALA A 46 0.43 -2.14 -11.83
C ALA A 46 1.37 -2.06 -10.62
N ASP A 47 2.64 -1.69 -10.85
CA ASP A 47 3.63 -1.51 -9.79
C ASP A 47 3.24 -0.42 -8.81
N ASP A 48 2.87 0.78 -9.29
CA ASP A 48 2.46 1.89 -8.43
C ASP A 48 1.22 1.53 -7.61
N PHE A 49 0.31 0.77 -8.20
CA PHE A 49 -0.89 0.29 -7.51
C PHE A 49 -0.55 -0.71 -6.40
N ALA A 50 0.32 -1.68 -6.67
CA ALA A 50 0.78 -2.64 -5.67
C ALA A 50 1.52 -1.96 -4.51
N HIS A 51 2.40 -1.00 -4.80
CA HIS A 51 3.11 -0.24 -3.77
C HIS A 51 2.13 0.52 -2.85
N GLU A 52 1.04 1.04 -3.40
CA GLU A 52 0.03 1.71 -2.59
C GLU A 52 -0.76 0.72 -1.71
N LEU A 53 -1.05 -0.47 -2.23
CA LEU A 53 -1.65 -1.54 -1.44
C LEU A 53 -0.73 -2.00 -0.30
N GLU A 54 0.57 -2.23 -0.57
CA GLU A 54 1.57 -2.58 0.45
C GLU A 54 1.64 -1.50 1.56
N ARG A 55 1.66 -0.22 1.16
CA ARG A 55 1.68 0.91 2.10
C ARG A 55 0.44 0.95 2.99
N LEU A 56 -0.73 0.58 2.47
CA LEU A 56 -1.97 0.55 3.24
C LEU A 56 -2.07 -0.71 4.10
N ALA A 57 -1.71 -1.87 3.56
CA ALA A 57 -1.71 -3.14 4.25
C ALA A 57 -0.80 -3.10 5.47
N SER A 58 0.45 -2.63 5.34
CA SER A 58 1.42 -2.50 6.45
C SER A 58 0.90 -1.68 7.64
N ARG A 59 -0.06 -0.79 7.40
CA ARG A 59 -0.74 -0.02 8.46
C ARG A 59 -2.00 -0.69 8.97
N ALA A 60 -2.79 -1.27 8.08
CA ALA A 60 -4.07 -1.90 8.39
C ALA A 60 -3.91 -3.23 9.14
N TYR A 61 -2.88 -4.00 8.78
CA TYR A 61 -2.68 -5.38 9.19
C TYR A 61 -1.30 -5.59 9.83
N ALA A 62 -0.80 -4.62 10.60
CA ALA A 62 0.56 -4.64 11.15
C ALA A 62 0.92 -5.88 12.00
N SER A 63 -0.07 -6.66 12.45
CA SER A 63 0.13 -7.92 13.19
C SER A 63 0.13 -9.17 12.32
N ALA A 64 -0.14 -9.07 11.03
CA ALA A 64 -0.14 -10.19 10.11
C ALA A 64 1.30 -10.69 9.88
N SER A 65 1.44 -12.00 9.69
CA SER A 65 2.67 -12.60 9.23
C SER A 65 3.01 -12.14 7.80
N PRO A 66 4.27 -12.28 7.34
CA PRO A 66 4.63 -11.95 5.97
C PRO A 66 3.78 -12.67 4.92
N ASP A 67 3.50 -13.97 5.14
CA ASP A 67 2.70 -14.78 4.22
C ASP A 67 1.25 -14.29 4.16
N GLU A 68 0.64 -13.98 5.31
CA GLU A 68 -0.71 -13.40 5.36
C GLU A 68 -0.75 -12.02 4.69
N HIS A 69 0.31 -11.22 4.85
CA HIS A 69 0.44 -9.92 4.20
C HIS A 69 0.42 -10.05 2.68
N ASP A 70 1.24 -10.95 2.14
CA ASP A 70 1.33 -11.19 0.69
C ASP A 70 0.00 -11.70 0.14
N GLU A 71 -0.68 -12.62 0.83
CA GLU A 71 -2.00 -13.12 0.43
C GLU A 71 -3.05 -11.99 0.40
N ILE A 72 -3.13 -11.18 1.46
CA ILE A 72 -4.08 -10.06 1.57
C ILE A 72 -3.85 -9.05 0.44
N ILE A 73 -2.59 -8.70 0.17
CA ILE A 73 -2.25 -7.72 -0.88
C ILE A 73 -2.54 -8.31 -2.26
N LEU A 74 -2.22 -9.58 -2.51
CA LEU A 74 -2.47 -10.24 -3.78
C LEU A 74 -3.96 -10.31 -4.11
N ASP A 75 -4.79 -10.74 -3.16
CA ASP A 75 -6.24 -10.80 -3.34
C ASP A 75 -6.80 -9.41 -3.71
N ARG A 76 -6.35 -8.39 -2.98
CA ARG A 76 -6.80 -7.03 -3.23
C ARG A 76 -6.29 -6.47 -4.55
N PHE A 77 -5.06 -6.79 -4.92
CA PHE A 77 -4.45 -6.41 -6.19
C PHE A 77 -5.29 -6.93 -7.35
N ILE A 78 -5.57 -8.25 -7.40
CA ILE A 78 -6.38 -8.86 -8.46
C ILE A 78 -7.77 -8.21 -8.52
N VAL A 79 -8.42 -8.00 -7.37
CA VAL A 79 -9.75 -7.38 -7.32
C VAL A 79 -9.73 -5.92 -7.78
N GLY A 80 -8.66 -5.17 -7.50
CA GLY A 80 -8.57 -3.74 -7.79
C GLY A 80 -7.97 -3.38 -9.15
N LEU A 81 -7.45 -4.34 -9.92
CA LEU A 81 -6.95 -4.09 -11.28
C LEU A 81 -8.02 -3.48 -12.19
N ASN A 82 -7.58 -2.50 -12.98
CA ASN A 82 -8.45 -1.81 -13.94
C ASN A 82 -8.66 -2.64 -15.22
N ASP A 83 -7.65 -3.41 -15.65
CA ASP A 83 -7.76 -4.32 -16.78
C ASP A 83 -8.59 -5.55 -16.39
N ARG A 84 -9.80 -5.64 -16.99
CA ARG A 84 -10.75 -6.74 -16.73
C ARG A 84 -10.27 -8.08 -17.26
N THR A 85 -9.53 -8.10 -18.37
CA THR A 85 -9.00 -9.33 -18.97
C THR A 85 -7.90 -9.90 -18.09
N LEU A 86 -6.96 -9.05 -17.70
CA LEU A 86 -5.86 -9.41 -16.80
C LEU A 86 -6.37 -9.85 -15.43
N LYS A 87 -7.33 -9.12 -14.86
CA LYS A 87 -8.02 -9.50 -13.62
C LYS A 87 -8.66 -10.88 -13.71
N HIS A 88 -9.36 -11.18 -14.81
CA HIS A 88 -9.98 -12.49 -15.00
C HIS A 88 -8.93 -13.60 -15.14
N TYR A 89 -7.88 -13.34 -15.90
CA TYR A 89 -6.78 -14.28 -16.08
C TYR A 89 -6.07 -14.60 -14.75
N LEU A 90 -5.72 -13.60 -13.97
CA LEU A 90 -5.07 -13.76 -12.66
C LEU A 90 -5.96 -14.48 -11.64
N ALA A 91 -7.27 -14.21 -11.65
CA ALA A 91 -8.22 -14.91 -10.81
C ALA A 91 -8.30 -16.42 -11.12
N LEU A 92 -8.07 -16.80 -12.38
CA LEU A 92 -8.03 -18.20 -12.81
C LEU A 92 -6.67 -18.86 -12.58
N SER A 93 -5.58 -18.14 -12.87
CA SER A 93 -4.22 -18.67 -12.77
C SER A 93 -3.77 -18.87 -11.32
N ARG A 94 -4.37 -18.13 -10.37
CA ARG A 94 -4.06 -18.15 -8.93
C ARG A 94 -2.54 -18.08 -8.69
N PRO A 95 -1.92 -16.93 -8.98
CA PRO A 95 -0.53 -16.70 -8.62
C PRO A 95 -0.31 -16.94 -7.12
N LYS A 96 0.90 -17.37 -6.75
CA LYS A 96 1.24 -17.67 -5.36
C LYS A 96 1.65 -16.42 -4.57
N ASP A 97 2.10 -15.40 -5.27
CA ASP A 97 2.61 -14.15 -4.71
C ASP A 97 2.46 -13.01 -5.75
N LEU A 98 2.66 -11.77 -5.30
CA LEU A 98 2.61 -10.58 -6.16
C LEU A 98 3.63 -10.63 -7.29
N ARG A 99 4.83 -11.15 -7.03
CA ARG A 99 5.89 -11.25 -8.04
C ARG A 99 5.44 -12.12 -9.22
N SER A 100 4.77 -13.22 -8.96
CA SER A 100 4.22 -14.13 -9.96
C SER A 100 3.07 -13.49 -10.73
N ALA A 101 2.30 -12.60 -10.09
CA ALA A 101 1.27 -11.81 -10.76
C ALA A 101 1.87 -10.75 -11.70
N PHE A 102 2.98 -10.11 -11.31
CA PHE A 102 3.65 -9.09 -12.14
C PHE A 102 4.20 -9.63 -13.46
N VAL A 103 4.71 -10.86 -13.47
CA VAL A 103 5.15 -11.52 -14.71
C VAL A 103 4.03 -11.60 -15.76
N GLN A 104 2.77 -11.51 -15.34
CA GLN A 104 1.60 -11.55 -16.21
C GLN A 104 1.03 -10.16 -16.54
N CYS A 105 1.54 -9.11 -15.92
CA CYS A 105 1.12 -7.72 -16.13
C CYS A 105 1.92 -7.01 -17.24
N ASP A 106 3.01 -7.61 -17.72
CA ASP A 106 3.86 -7.16 -18.84
C ASP A 106 3.36 -7.61 -20.22
#